data_AF-A0A1J4KR83-F1
#
_entry.id   AF-A0A1J4KR83-F1
#
_cell.length_a   1.000
_cell.length_b   1.000
_cell.length_c   1.000
_cell.angle_alpha   90.00
_cell.angle_beta   90.00
_cell.angle_gamma   90.00
#
_symmetry.space_group_name_H-M   'P 1'
#
loop_
_entity.id
_entity.type
_entity.pdbx_description
1 polymer ?
#
loop_
_entity_poly.entity_id
_entity_poly.type
_entity_poly.pdbx_seq_one_letter_code
_entity_poly.pdbx_strand_id
1 'polypeptide(L)'
;MMPFTEECRTGEFEASLCGCCSDCESCCYAYCCYNAAKATAWAEVRGESTRCCHCWNYGLFIKANIRHIRGMEESLCCDCCAYMCCPCCALSQDLRELKKIKATCKQTWSQQSRGNFSTPQFRDHGMDSSNSGFSSNSGYGAPSNFAYGRNEVPMHDITLNKPLIYPNNNPYA
;
A
#
# COMPACT_ATOMS: atom_id res chain seq x y z
N MET A 1 0.67 5.65 -3.93
CA MET A 1 1.90 5.49 -3.11
C MET A 1 1.57 4.58 -1.96
N MET A 2 2.49 3.72 -1.49
CA MET A 2 2.20 2.99 -0.24
C MET A 2 1.95 3.99 0.90
N PRO A 3 0.92 3.77 1.72
CA PRO A 3 0.54 4.75 2.73
C PRO A 3 1.64 4.88 3.77
N PHE A 4 2.05 6.11 4.02
CA PHE A 4 2.88 6.45 5.16
C PHE A 4 1.99 6.39 6.40
N THR A 5 2.17 5.38 7.22
CA THR A 5 1.45 5.18 8.47
C THR A 5 2.46 5.06 9.60
N GLU A 6 2.13 5.54 10.79
CA GLU A 6 3.07 5.54 11.92
C GLU A 6 3.47 4.10 12.30
N GLU A 7 2.58 3.13 12.09
CA GLU A 7 2.83 1.71 12.33
C GLU A 7 3.91 1.13 11.41
N CYS A 8 4.03 1.67 10.20
CA CYS A 8 5.01 1.22 9.21
C CYS A 8 6.40 1.88 9.45
N ARG A 9 6.56 2.82 10.42
CA ARG A 9 7.83 3.47 10.80
C ARG A 9 8.61 2.68 11.86
N THR A 10 9.68 2.02 11.44
CA THR A 10 10.58 1.27 12.33
C THR A 10 11.89 2.02 12.62
N GLY A 11 12.26 3.02 11.82
CA GLY A 11 13.55 3.71 11.91
C GLY A 11 14.74 2.91 11.36
N GLU A 12 14.52 1.66 10.92
CA GLU A 12 15.54 0.79 10.34
C GLU A 12 14.96 -0.20 9.33
N PHE A 13 15.82 -0.79 8.50
CA PHE A 13 15.45 -1.95 7.69
C PHE A 13 15.32 -3.19 8.59
N GLU A 14 14.19 -3.87 8.52
CA GLU A 14 13.95 -5.12 9.25
C GLU A 14 14.53 -6.35 8.51
N ALA A 15 14.80 -6.25 7.22
CA ALA A 15 15.40 -7.27 6.38
C ALA A 15 16.90 -6.99 6.25
N SER A 16 17.74 -7.99 6.51
CA SER A 16 19.19 -7.85 6.37
C SER A 16 19.62 -7.92 4.90
N LEU A 17 20.63 -7.14 4.50
CA LEU A 17 21.09 -7.08 3.11
C LEU A 17 21.57 -8.44 2.60
N CYS A 18 22.38 -9.15 3.40
CA CYS A 18 22.91 -10.48 3.05
C CYS A 18 21.99 -11.63 3.45
N GLY A 19 20.78 -11.35 3.96
CA GLY A 19 19.78 -12.37 4.29
C GLY A 19 18.91 -12.76 3.12
N CYS A 20 19.34 -12.58 1.86
CA CYS A 20 18.51 -12.85 0.68
C CYS A 20 17.95 -14.29 0.67
N CYS A 21 18.72 -15.28 1.14
CA CYS A 21 18.27 -16.68 1.23
C CYS A 21 17.20 -16.95 2.31
N SER A 22 16.88 -15.97 3.17
CA SER A 22 15.81 -16.13 4.18
C SER A 22 14.40 -16.12 3.55
N ASP A 23 14.28 -15.65 2.31
CA ASP A 23 13.07 -15.69 1.50
C ASP A 23 13.48 -16.14 0.09
N CYS A 24 13.44 -17.47 -0.13
CA CYS A 24 13.83 -18.07 -1.39
C CYS A 24 13.00 -17.55 -2.57
N GLU A 25 11.74 -17.21 -2.37
CA GLU A 25 10.88 -16.67 -3.42
C GLU A 25 11.39 -15.31 -3.90
N SER A 26 11.60 -14.36 -2.96
CA SER A 26 12.13 -13.03 -3.29
C SER A 26 13.55 -13.11 -3.87
N CYS A 27 14.38 -14.01 -3.34
CA CYS A 27 15.72 -14.27 -3.85
C CYS A 27 15.69 -14.77 -5.29
N CYS A 28 14.98 -15.86 -5.56
CA CYS A 28 14.87 -16.42 -6.91
C CYS A 28 14.28 -15.39 -7.89
N TYR A 29 13.29 -14.60 -7.47
CA TYR A 29 12.71 -13.58 -8.34
C TYR A 29 13.70 -12.46 -8.68
N ALA A 30 14.45 -11.97 -7.69
CA ALA A 30 15.49 -10.96 -7.89
C ALA A 30 16.66 -11.48 -8.75
N TYR A 31 17.04 -12.76 -8.60
CA TYR A 31 18.16 -13.35 -9.37
C TYR A 31 17.75 -13.77 -10.79
N CYS A 32 16.63 -14.47 -10.96
CA CYS A 32 16.21 -15.01 -12.25
C CYS A 32 15.50 -13.97 -13.13
N CYS A 33 14.87 -12.96 -12.53
CA CYS A 33 14.05 -11.98 -13.24
C CYS A 33 14.30 -10.56 -12.73
N TYR A 34 15.57 -10.17 -12.54
CA TYR A 34 15.97 -8.92 -11.91
C TYR A 34 15.18 -7.68 -12.35
N ASN A 35 15.07 -7.45 -13.67
CA ASN A 35 14.37 -6.26 -14.18
C ASN A 35 12.85 -6.29 -13.88
N ALA A 36 12.22 -7.47 -13.94
CA ALA A 36 10.81 -7.62 -13.60
C ALA A 36 10.60 -7.47 -12.08
N ALA A 37 11.47 -8.04 -11.26
CA ALA A 37 11.46 -7.89 -9.81
C ALA A 37 11.62 -6.42 -9.39
N LYS A 38 12.55 -5.70 -10.02
CA LYS A 38 12.76 -4.27 -9.82
C LYS A 38 11.55 -3.43 -10.28
N ALA A 39 10.96 -3.76 -11.43
CA ALA A 39 9.75 -3.12 -11.94
C ALA A 39 8.56 -3.29 -10.97
N THR A 40 8.42 -4.49 -10.41
CA THR A 40 7.41 -4.80 -9.39
C THR A 40 7.66 -4.01 -8.12
N ALA A 41 8.88 -4.06 -7.56
CA ALA A 41 9.22 -3.30 -6.36
C ALA A 41 8.99 -1.78 -6.53
N TRP A 42 9.34 -1.22 -7.70
CA TRP A 42 9.05 0.16 -8.07
C TRP A 42 7.55 0.49 -8.07
N ALA A 43 6.76 -0.36 -8.73
CA ALA A 43 5.31 -0.17 -8.79
C ALA A 43 4.70 -0.25 -7.38
N GLU A 44 5.20 -1.19 -6.57
CA GLU A 44 4.71 -1.43 -5.21
C GLU A 44 4.97 -0.25 -4.28
N VAL A 45 6.19 0.31 -4.21
CA VAL A 45 6.46 1.50 -3.37
C VAL A 45 5.57 2.68 -3.75
N ARG A 46 5.20 2.78 -5.04
CA ARG A 46 4.32 3.83 -5.56
C ARG A 46 2.84 3.47 -5.53
N GLY A 47 2.46 2.27 -5.12
CA GLY A 47 1.05 1.83 -5.16
C GLY A 47 0.44 1.91 -6.57
N GLU A 48 1.24 1.62 -7.58
CA GLU A 48 0.85 1.62 -9.00
C GLU A 48 0.85 0.19 -9.56
N SER A 49 0.22 -0.01 -10.73
CA SER A 49 0.32 -1.27 -11.47
C SER A 49 1.71 -1.45 -12.08
N THR A 50 2.27 -2.66 -12.05
CA THR A 50 3.53 -2.97 -12.75
C THR A 50 3.38 -2.80 -14.27
N ARG A 51 4.31 -2.06 -14.88
CA ARG A 51 4.36 -1.79 -16.34
C ARG A 51 5.76 -2.07 -16.87
N CYS A 52 5.86 -2.38 -18.16
CA CYS A 52 7.14 -2.67 -18.82
C CYS A 52 8.16 -1.53 -18.69
N CYS A 53 7.72 -0.27 -18.73
CA CYS A 53 8.60 0.89 -18.55
C CYS A 53 9.30 0.91 -17.18
N HIS A 54 8.78 0.22 -16.17
CA HIS A 54 9.38 0.18 -14.85
C HIS A 54 10.67 -0.64 -14.78
N CYS A 55 10.95 -1.48 -15.79
CA CYS A 55 12.17 -2.28 -15.87
C CYS A 55 13.45 -1.42 -15.94
N TRP A 56 13.35 -0.18 -16.40
CA TRP A 56 14.49 0.74 -16.57
C TRP A 56 14.71 1.69 -15.38
N ASN A 57 13.93 1.56 -14.30
CA ASN A 57 14.13 2.40 -13.12
C ASN A 57 15.43 2.06 -12.37
N TYR A 58 15.91 3.02 -11.59
CA TYR A 58 17.05 2.85 -10.70
C TYR A 58 16.60 2.31 -9.34
N GLY A 59 17.25 1.22 -8.88
CA GLY A 59 16.95 0.61 -7.58
C GLY A 59 17.13 1.54 -6.39
N LEU A 60 18.00 2.56 -6.54
CA LEU A 60 18.22 3.62 -5.54
C LEU A 60 16.92 4.30 -5.12
N PHE A 61 16.05 4.60 -6.10
CA PHE A 61 14.79 5.27 -5.79
C PHE A 61 13.81 4.36 -5.07
N ILE A 62 13.84 3.04 -5.34
CA ILE A 62 13.03 2.06 -4.60
C ILE A 62 13.42 2.11 -3.12
N LYS A 63 14.73 2.01 -2.84
CA LYS A 63 15.26 2.01 -1.49
C LYS A 63 15.03 3.34 -0.75
N ALA A 64 15.17 4.48 -1.44
CA ALA A 64 14.83 5.79 -0.89
C ALA A 64 13.34 5.88 -0.49
N ASN A 65 12.42 5.36 -1.32
CA ASN A 65 11.00 5.31 -0.95
C ASN A 65 10.74 4.40 0.25
N ILE A 66 11.44 3.26 0.35
CA ILE A 66 11.32 2.38 1.53
C ILE A 66 11.81 3.09 2.79
N ARG A 67 12.97 3.77 2.73
CA ARG A 67 13.48 4.58 3.86
C ARG A 67 12.47 5.62 4.30
N HIS A 68 11.88 6.33 3.33
CA HIS A 68 10.85 7.31 3.60
C HIS A 68 9.64 6.67 4.33
N ILE A 69 9.13 5.54 3.83
CA ILE A 69 8.03 4.81 4.47
C ILE A 69 8.40 4.36 5.89
N ARG A 70 9.63 3.91 6.11
CA ARG A 70 10.14 3.46 7.42
C ARG A 70 10.52 4.61 8.36
N GLY A 71 10.44 5.86 7.93
CA GLY A 71 10.87 7.02 8.72
C GLY A 71 12.38 7.07 8.97
N MET A 72 13.17 6.52 8.05
CA MET A 72 14.63 6.49 8.11
C MET A 72 15.22 7.74 7.43
N GLU A 73 16.41 8.16 7.86
CA GLU A 73 17.19 9.17 7.16
C GLU A 73 17.61 8.66 5.76
N GLU A 74 17.54 9.55 4.77
CA GLU A 74 17.97 9.28 3.41
C GLU A 74 19.49 9.15 3.36
N SER A 75 19.98 8.09 2.73
CA SER A 75 21.42 7.90 2.52
C SER A 75 21.69 7.31 1.15
N LEU A 76 21.72 8.17 0.14
CA LEU A 76 21.97 7.76 -1.24
C LEU A 76 23.31 7.04 -1.41
N CYS A 77 24.35 7.45 -0.66
CA CYS A 77 25.65 6.81 -0.72
C CYS A 77 25.58 5.36 -0.24
N CYS A 78 24.97 5.10 0.93
CA CYS A 78 24.80 3.74 1.43
C CYS A 78 23.91 2.89 0.51
N ASP A 79 22.84 3.48 -0.03
CA ASP A 79 21.94 2.77 -0.95
C ASP A 79 22.64 2.42 -2.27
N CYS A 80 23.49 3.32 -2.76
CA CYS A 80 24.36 3.08 -3.90
C CYS A 80 25.35 1.94 -3.63
N CYS A 81 26.04 1.97 -2.50
CA CYS A 81 26.97 0.92 -2.09
C CYS A 81 26.27 -0.46 -2.01
N ALA A 82 25.05 -0.52 -1.49
CA ALA A 82 24.29 -1.77 -1.42
C ALA A 82 24.02 -2.35 -2.82
N TYR A 83 23.56 -1.51 -3.76
CA TYR A 83 23.27 -1.91 -5.14
C TYR A 83 24.53 -2.19 -5.98
N MET A 84 25.66 -1.55 -5.68
CA MET A 84 26.95 -1.81 -6.32
C MET A 84 27.61 -3.10 -5.80
N CYS A 85 27.46 -3.41 -4.52
CA CYS A 85 28.04 -4.60 -3.90
C CYS A 85 27.31 -5.89 -4.31
N CYS A 86 25.99 -5.91 -4.20
CA CYS A 86 25.16 -7.04 -4.65
C CYS A 86 23.75 -6.54 -5.04
N PRO A 87 23.49 -6.23 -6.32
CA PRO A 87 22.20 -5.70 -6.75
C PRO A 87 21.04 -6.66 -6.47
N CYS A 88 21.23 -7.97 -6.65
CA CYS A 88 20.20 -8.97 -6.37
C CYS A 88 19.87 -9.06 -4.88
N CYS A 89 20.89 -8.95 -4.01
CA CYS A 89 20.70 -8.94 -2.56
C CYS A 89 19.97 -7.69 -2.09
N ALA A 90 20.37 -6.52 -2.62
CA ALA A 90 19.70 -5.24 -2.36
C ALA A 90 18.23 -5.28 -2.80
N LEU A 91 17.95 -5.77 -4.01
CA LEU A 91 16.58 -5.91 -4.49
C LEU A 91 15.77 -6.94 -3.68
N SER A 92 16.38 -8.05 -3.26
CA SER A 92 15.74 -9.05 -2.40
C SER A 92 15.45 -8.49 -1.00
N GLN A 93 16.30 -7.61 -0.49
CA GLN A 93 16.04 -6.86 0.74
C GLN A 93 14.82 -5.95 0.54
N ASP A 94 14.82 -5.16 -0.53
CA ASP A 94 13.72 -4.26 -0.84
C ASP A 94 12.39 -5.01 -0.95
N LEU A 95 12.31 -6.10 -1.73
CA LEU A 95 11.09 -6.92 -1.85
C LEU A 95 10.58 -7.43 -0.50
N ARG A 96 11.47 -7.90 0.37
CA ARG A 96 11.08 -8.37 1.72
C ARG A 96 10.58 -7.23 2.60
N GLU A 97 11.19 -6.05 2.51
CA GLU A 97 10.68 -4.85 3.18
C GLU A 97 9.26 -4.51 2.72
N LEU A 98 9.00 -4.54 1.42
CA LEU A 98 7.66 -4.27 0.88
C LEU A 98 6.63 -5.29 1.37
N LYS A 99 7.00 -6.58 1.45
CA LYS A 99 6.14 -7.62 2.05
C LYS A 99 5.80 -7.30 3.51
N LYS A 100 6.79 -6.89 4.32
CA LYS A 100 6.60 -6.51 5.73
C LYS A 100 5.72 -5.28 5.88
N ILE A 101 6.04 -4.20 5.16
CA ILE A 101 5.24 -2.95 5.14
C ILE A 101 3.78 -3.27 4.80
N LYS A 102 3.54 -4.07 3.74
CA LYS A 102 2.18 -4.48 3.36
C LYS A 102 1.47 -5.28 4.44
N ALA A 103 2.18 -6.17 5.14
CA ALA A 103 1.61 -6.96 6.22
C ALA A 103 1.17 -6.07 7.39
N THR A 104 2.04 -5.16 7.84
CA THR A 104 1.75 -4.20 8.91
C THR A 104 0.59 -3.28 8.53
N CYS A 105 0.69 -2.65 7.36
CA CYS A 105 -0.31 -1.70 6.91
C CYS A 105 -1.68 -2.40 6.61
N LYS A 106 -1.75 -3.68 6.22
CA LYS A 106 -3.02 -4.45 6.12
C LYS A 106 -3.65 -4.75 7.49
N GLN A 107 -2.83 -5.03 8.51
CA GLN A 107 -3.32 -5.31 9.85
C GLN A 107 -4.06 -4.10 10.43
N THR A 108 -3.53 -2.88 10.24
CA THR A 108 -4.15 -1.63 10.68
C THR A 108 -5.57 -1.46 10.12
N TRP A 109 -5.79 -1.71 8.82
CA TRP A 109 -7.12 -1.65 8.20
C TRP A 109 -8.09 -2.73 8.72
N SER A 110 -7.59 -3.95 8.95
CA SER A 110 -8.42 -5.03 9.49
C SER A 110 -8.81 -4.82 10.96
N GLN A 111 -7.96 -4.14 11.74
CA GLN A 111 -8.27 -3.77 13.12
C GLN A 111 -9.19 -2.55 13.18
N GLN A 112 -9.01 -1.56 12.31
CA GLN A 112 -9.87 -0.38 12.22
C GLN A 112 -11.30 -0.72 11.77
N SER A 113 -11.47 -1.78 10.95
CA SER A 113 -12.79 -2.29 10.57
C SER A 113 -13.46 -3.18 11.63
N ARG A 114 -12.72 -3.66 12.64
CA ARG A 114 -13.23 -4.46 13.77
C ARG A 114 -13.34 -3.69 15.08
N GLY A 115 -12.66 -2.56 15.20
CA GLY A 115 -12.74 -1.65 16.34
C GLY A 115 -13.93 -0.71 16.22
N ASN A 116 -15.05 -1.08 16.85
CA ASN A 116 -16.13 -0.20 17.30
C ASN A 116 -16.44 1.02 16.42
N PHE A 117 -17.26 0.84 15.39
CA PHE A 117 -18.23 1.88 15.05
C PHE A 117 -19.26 1.91 16.19
N SER A 118 -18.92 2.58 17.29
CA SER A 118 -19.92 3.04 18.25
C SER A 118 -20.76 4.05 17.50
N THR A 119 -21.85 3.58 16.90
CA THR A 119 -22.89 4.43 16.34
C THR A 119 -23.18 5.53 17.35
N PRO A 120 -23.06 6.83 16.99
CA PRO A 120 -23.53 7.88 17.86
C PRO A 120 -25.01 7.58 18.15
N GLN A 121 -25.35 7.29 19.40
CA GLN A 121 -26.76 7.23 19.81
C GLN A 121 -27.32 8.63 19.62
N PHE A 122 -28.00 8.84 18.50
CA PHE A 122 -28.86 9.99 18.31
C PHE A 122 -29.98 9.86 19.34
N ARG A 123 -29.98 10.77 20.33
CA ARG A 123 -31.10 10.90 21.26
C ARG A 123 -32.29 11.39 20.46
N ASP A 124 -33.23 10.49 20.18
CA ASP A 124 -34.56 10.84 19.70
C ASP A 124 -35.27 11.67 20.77
N HIS A 125 -35.41 12.97 20.50
CA HIS A 125 -36.44 13.78 21.12
C HIS A 125 -37.75 13.53 20.39
N GLY A 126 -38.71 12.99 21.13
CA GLY A 126 -40.01 12.60 20.63
C GLY A 126 -40.81 13.75 20.01
N MET A 127 -41.58 13.39 19.00
CA MET A 127 -42.72 14.17 18.54
C MET A 127 -43.83 13.22 18.10
N ASP A 128 -45.02 13.50 18.61
CA ASP A 128 -46.20 12.68 18.58
C ASP A 128 -46.89 12.59 17.20
N SER A 129 -47.47 11.41 16.96
CA SER A 129 -48.80 11.12 16.38
C SER A 129 -49.26 11.81 15.07
N SER A 130 -49.55 11.00 14.04
CA SER A 130 -50.94 10.63 13.61
C SER A 130 -51.01 10.00 12.20
N ASN A 131 -51.62 8.80 12.12
CA ASN A 131 -52.59 8.23 11.14
C ASN A 131 -52.48 8.59 9.63
N SER A 132 -52.63 7.73 8.60
CA SER A 132 -53.44 6.52 8.33
C SER A 132 -52.98 6.01 6.94
N GLY A 133 -52.88 4.71 6.62
CA GLY A 133 -53.99 3.83 6.20
C GLY A 133 -53.65 3.09 4.88
N PHE A 134 -54.02 1.80 4.79
CA PHE A 134 -54.19 0.94 3.58
C PHE A 134 -52.97 0.63 2.68
N SER A 135 -52.79 -0.53 2.05
CA SER A 135 -53.44 -1.85 2.05
C SER A 135 -52.49 -2.86 1.38
N SER A 136 -52.74 -4.13 1.63
CA SER A 136 -52.13 -5.37 1.12
C SER A 136 -51.98 -5.50 -0.42
N ASN A 137 -50.91 -6.16 -0.89
CA ASN A 137 -51.08 -7.33 -1.76
C ASN A 137 -49.84 -8.24 -1.88
N SER A 138 -50.14 -9.54 -1.98
CA SER A 138 -49.23 -10.67 -2.18
C SER A 138 -48.80 -10.82 -3.65
N GLY A 139 -47.63 -11.42 -3.90
CA GLY A 139 -47.25 -11.85 -5.25
C GLY A 139 -45.98 -12.71 -5.27
N TYR A 140 -46.17 -14.02 -5.42
CA TYR A 140 -45.11 -14.99 -5.71
C TYR A 140 -44.57 -14.78 -7.15
N GLY A 141 -43.25 -14.86 -7.33
CA GLY A 141 -42.58 -14.84 -8.63
C GLY A 141 -41.17 -15.42 -8.56
N ALA A 142 -40.91 -16.39 -9.43
CA ALA A 142 -39.80 -17.35 -9.49
C ALA A 142 -38.38 -16.75 -9.72
N PRO A 143 -37.31 -17.55 -9.56
CA PRO A 143 -35.93 -17.09 -9.64
C PRO A 143 -35.43 -17.07 -11.09
N SER A 144 -34.66 -16.04 -11.47
CA SER A 144 -33.86 -16.09 -12.70
C SER A 144 -32.64 -15.19 -12.64
N ASN A 145 -31.52 -15.80 -13.03
CA ASN A 145 -30.30 -15.23 -13.59
C ASN A 145 -29.21 -14.73 -12.63
N PHE A 146 -28.21 -15.60 -12.48
CA PHE A 146 -26.82 -15.28 -12.21
C PHE A 146 -26.36 -14.15 -13.15
N ALA A 147 -26.32 -12.92 -12.63
CA ALA A 147 -25.52 -11.84 -13.19
C ALA A 147 -24.21 -11.78 -12.40
N TYR A 148 -23.07 -11.94 -13.08
CA TYR A 148 -21.78 -11.55 -12.54
C TYR A 148 -21.81 -10.04 -12.32
N GLY A 149 -22.17 -9.63 -11.10
CA GLY A 149 -22.06 -8.26 -10.63
C GLY A 149 -20.58 -7.87 -10.61
N ARG A 150 -20.17 -7.13 -11.64
CA ARG A 150 -18.93 -6.38 -11.63
C ARG A 150 -19.06 -5.33 -10.53
N ASN A 151 -18.50 -5.61 -9.35
CA ASN A 151 -18.35 -4.60 -8.31
C ASN A 151 -17.33 -3.57 -8.79
N GLU A 152 -17.81 -2.60 -9.57
CA GLU A 152 -17.12 -1.35 -9.79
C GLU A 152 -17.13 -0.62 -8.45
N VAL A 153 -16.06 -0.80 -7.69
CA VAL A 153 -15.80 0.00 -6.49
C VAL A 153 -15.75 1.46 -6.96
N PRO A 154 -16.56 2.37 -6.40
CA PRO A 154 -16.41 3.77 -6.71
C PRO A 154 -15.00 4.20 -6.28
N MET A 155 -14.18 4.56 -7.27
CA MET A 155 -12.99 5.36 -7.02
C MET A 155 -13.48 6.67 -6.43
N HIS A 156 -13.40 6.79 -5.10
CA HIS A 156 -13.40 8.11 -4.50
C HIS A 156 -12.21 8.85 -5.10
N ASP A 157 -12.50 10.03 -5.66
CA ASP A 157 -11.50 11.02 -6.04
C ASP A 157 -10.55 11.23 -4.87
N ILE A 158 -9.39 10.57 -4.95
CA ILE A 158 -8.23 10.94 -4.17
C ILE A 158 -7.84 12.28 -4.75
N THR A 159 -8.28 13.34 -4.06
CA THR A 159 -7.77 14.69 -4.26
C THR A 159 -6.25 14.59 -4.29
N LEU A 160 -5.72 14.78 -5.49
CA LEU A 160 -4.31 14.76 -5.86
C LEU A 160 -3.64 15.94 -5.14
N ASN A 161 -3.39 15.80 -3.85
CA ASN A 161 -2.80 16.85 -3.06
C ASN A 161 -1.28 16.88 -3.28
N LYS A 162 -0.92 17.83 -4.15
CA LYS A 162 0.37 18.49 -4.35
C LYS A 162 1.53 17.62 -4.86
N PRO A 163 2.18 18.01 -5.98
CA PRO A 163 3.51 17.50 -6.30
C PRO A 163 4.46 17.83 -5.15
N LEU A 164 5.33 16.89 -4.79
CA LEU A 164 6.44 17.10 -3.88
C LEU A 164 7.33 18.23 -4.41
N ILE A 165 7.13 19.44 -3.89
CA ILE A 165 8.17 20.45 -3.86
C ILE A 165 9.16 19.95 -2.83
N TYR A 166 10.32 19.44 -3.27
CA TYR A 166 11.43 19.14 -2.37
C TYR A 166 11.80 20.43 -1.63
N PRO A 167 11.82 20.45 -0.28
CA PRO A 167 12.41 21.58 0.42
C PRO A 167 13.90 21.61 0.04
N ASN A 168 14.28 22.64 -0.73
CA ASN A 168 15.66 22.90 -1.08
C ASN A 168 16.39 23.43 0.17
N ASN A 169 16.82 22.53 1.03
CA ASN A 169 17.64 22.84 2.20
C ASN A 169 19.13 22.79 1.85
N ASN A 170 19.51 23.20 0.64
CA ASN A 170 20.92 23.30 0.28
C ASN A 170 21.50 24.61 0.88
N PRO A 171 22.41 24.56 1.87
CA PRO A 171 23.08 25.75 2.37
C PRO A 171 24.10 26.34 1.38
N TYR A 172 24.25 25.74 0.20
CA TYR A 172 25.17 26.15 -0.86
C TYR A 172 24.48 26.43 -2.21
N ALA A 173 23.16 26.65 -2.23
CA ALA A 173 22.43 27.10 -3.43
C ALA A 173 22.28 28.63 -3.47
#